data_AF-A0A371D0R9-F1
#
_entry.id   AF-A0A371D0R9-F1
#
_cell.length_a   1.000
_cell.length_b   1.000
_cell.length_c   1.000
_cell.angle_alpha   90.00
_cell.angle_beta   90.00
_cell.angle_gamma   90.00
#
_symmetry.space_group_name_H-M   'P 1'
#
loop_
_entity.id
_entity.type
_entity.pdbx_description
1 polymer ?
#
loop_
_entity_poly.entity_id
_entity_poly.type
_entity_poly.pdbx_seq_one_letter_code
_entity_poly.pdbx_strand_id
1 'polypeptide(L)'
;MPHNLSGSMPDIASTGKMWFARYLPADVRGVFEPTAEAVQETLRLMAEDYTGLEGAGSCQSTFYNLGDGRLVKTGHRTSMEEAYAMVFVRAHTKIPVPQVFMVFQHAGLVHIVMELVKGTALREAVYYDADGVPTAGDGMVTNAQLQSIMLQLRGIVEELRDLGRRFAPTRPTLGSLTGGRYTNTYFLEDLPSARFEPGADFHAYWLKRVQPFKNMDGEAYEHLKRLARESALHPSRADAPRLTHGDLAPRNIIIEDGKIVAIVDWETFGWYPEFWEDMGIHNEVMPGRVREAIERVFGKMTDVTRTYIMLLSALRKG
;
A
#
# COMPACT_ATOMS: atom_id res chain seq x y z
N MET A 1 17.69 19.43 -35.94
CA MET A 1 18.04 18.00 -35.81
C MET A 1 17.01 17.39 -34.88
N PRO A 2 16.00 16.65 -35.36
CA PRO A 2 15.05 16.00 -34.46
C PRO A 2 15.76 14.84 -33.78
N HIS A 3 15.83 14.88 -32.45
CA HIS A 3 16.38 13.80 -31.65
C HIS A 3 15.42 12.61 -31.68
N ASN A 4 15.94 11.47 -32.15
CA ASN A 4 15.26 10.17 -32.13
C ASN A 4 14.81 9.83 -30.70
N LEU A 5 13.51 9.90 -30.46
CA LEU A 5 12.84 9.32 -29.29
C LEU A 5 12.67 7.81 -29.53
N SER A 6 13.77 7.06 -29.50
CA SER A 6 13.74 5.59 -29.52
C SER A 6 14.45 5.03 -28.30
N GLY A 7 13.97 5.39 -27.11
CA GLY A 7 14.19 4.57 -25.92
C GLY A 7 13.21 3.41 -25.99
N SER A 8 13.67 2.25 -26.46
CA SER A 8 12.87 1.02 -26.44
C SER A 8 12.37 0.77 -25.02
N MET A 9 11.05 0.59 -24.86
CA MET A 9 10.47 0.08 -23.62
C MET A 9 11.23 -1.18 -23.19
N PRO A 10 11.47 -1.41 -21.89
CA PRO A 10 11.92 -2.71 -21.43
C PRO A 10 10.88 -3.72 -21.90
N ASP A 11 11.31 -4.61 -22.79
CA ASP A 11 10.49 -5.65 -23.38
C ASP A 11 9.83 -6.45 -22.25
N ILE A 12 8.50 -6.33 -22.12
CA ILE A 12 7.72 -7.06 -21.12
C ILE A 12 7.89 -8.57 -21.36
N ALA A 13 8.16 -8.99 -22.60
CA ALA A 13 8.47 -10.38 -22.93
C ALA A 13 9.89 -10.82 -22.50
N SER A 14 10.82 -9.89 -22.24
CA SER A 14 12.14 -10.19 -21.63
C SER A 14 12.05 -10.49 -20.13
N THR A 15 10.88 -10.28 -19.50
CA THR A 15 10.65 -10.58 -18.09
C THR A 15 10.24 -12.04 -17.87
N GLY A 16 11.20 -12.96 -18.03
CA GLY A 16 11.13 -14.29 -17.39
C GLY A 16 11.06 -14.25 -15.85
N LYS A 17 10.74 -13.09 -15.23
CA LYS A 17 10.87 -12.77 -13.81
C LYS A 17 9.56 -12.38 -13.09
N MET A 18 8.44 -12.20 -13.78
CA MET A 18 7.15 -12.00 -13.11
C MET A 18 6.40 -13.33 -13.04
N TRP A 19 6.61 -14.09 -11.96
CA TRP A 19 5.99 -15.40 -11.78
C TRP A 19 4.45 -15.39 -11.88
N PHE A 20 3.84 -14.22 -11.63
CA PHE A 20 2.39 -14.01 -11.68
C PHE A 20 1.86 -13.50 -13.02
N ALA A 21 2.72 -13.11 -13.98
CA ALA A 21 2.27 -12.58 -15.27
C ALA A 21 1.39 -13.58 -16.04
N ARG A 22 1.61 -14.88 -15.86
CA ARG A 22 0.76 -15.96 -16.39
C ARG A 22 -0.64 -16.03 -15.79
N TYR A 23 -0.86 -15.38 -14.65
CA TYR A 23 -2.16 -15.27 -13.99
C TYR A 23 -2.87 -13.97 -14.36
N LEU A 24 -2.23 -13.05 -15.09
CA LEU A 24 -2.90 -11.84 -15.55
C LEU A 24 -3.80 -12.13 -16.75
N PRO A 25 -5.04 -11.60 -16.77
CA PRO A 25 -5.90 -11.68 -17.94
C PRO A 25 -5.24 -11.07 -19.19
N ALA A 26 -5.55 -11.63 -20.37
CA ALA A 26 -4.87 -11.25 -21.61
C ALA A 26 -5.15 -9.80 -22.03
N ASP A 27 -6.35 -9.30 -21.74
CA ASP A 27 -6.80 -7.92 -21.94
C ASP A 27 -6.03 -6.91 -21.07
N VAL A 28 -5.42 -7.36 -19.97
CA VAL A 28 -4.66 -6.47 -19.07
C VAL A 28 -3.21 -6.26 -19.54
N ARG A 29 -2.72 -7.03 -20.52
CA ARG A 29 -1.37 -6.81 -21.08
C ARG A 29 -1.24 -5.46 -21.78
N GLY A 30 -2.32 -4.99 -22.43
CA GLY A 30 -2.35 -3.68 -23.09
C GLY A 30 -2.16 -2.50 -22.13
N VAL A 31 -2.42 -2.67 -20.83
CA VAL A 31 -2.15 -1.66 -19.80
C VAL A 31 -0.67 -1.30 -19.75
N PHE A 32 0.23 -2.27 -19.98
CA PHE A 32 1.68 -2.07 -19.89
C PHE A 32 2.32 -1.78 -21.25
N GLU A 33 1.55 -1.85 -22.34
CA GLU A 33 2.00 -1.59 -23.72
C GLU A 33 1.11 -0.51 -24.37
N PRO A 34 1.03 0.71 -23.80
CA PRO A 34 0.17 1.75 -24.38
C PRO A 34 0.70 2.25 -25.72
N THR A 35 -0.21 2.68 -26.59
CA THR A 35 0.17 3.27 -27.88
C THR A 35 0.83 4.63 -27.69
N ALA A 36 1.67 5.04 -28.64
CA ALA A 36 2.35 6.33 -28.60
C ALA A 36 1.34 7.49 -28.57
N GLU A 37 0.23 7.36 -29.28
CA GLU A 37 -0.85 8.34 -29.34
C GLU A 37 -1.52 8.52 -27.97
N ALA A 38 -1.81 7.42 -27.27
CA ALA A 38 -2.41 7.46 -25.93
C ALA A 38 -1.49 8.14 -24.90
N VAL A 39 -0.19 7.84 -24.98
CA VAL A 39 0.84 8.49 -24.14
C VAL A 39 0.92 9.99 -24.43
N GLN A 40 0.99 10.39 -25.69
CA GLN A 40 1.06 11.81 -26.08
C GLN A 40 -0.16 12.60 -25.63
N GLU A 41 -1.36 12.03 -25.80
CA GLU A 41 -2.60 12.67 -25.37
C GLU A 41 -2.65 12.85 -23.85
N THR A 42 -2.20 11.85 -23.08
CA THR A 42 -2.15 11.95 -21.63
C THR A 42 -1.17 13.02 -21.15
N LEU A 43 0.02 13.09 -21.78
CA LEU A 43 0.99 14.15 -21.48
C LEU A 43 0.45 15.54 -21.81
N ARG A 44 -0.34 15.67 -22.89
CA ARG A 44 -1.04 16.92 -23.23
C ARG A 44 -2.02 17.33 -22.14
N LEU A 45 -2.88 16.40 -21.70
CA LEU A 45 -3.87 16.67 -20.64
C LEU A 45 -3.20 17.02 -19.30
N MET A 46 -2.11 16.33 -18.93
CA MET A 46 -1.33 16.66 -17.73
C MET A 46 -0.73 18.08 -17.77
N ALA A 47 -0.43 18.61 -18.96
CA ALA A 47 0.09 19.96 -19.12
C ALA A 47 -0.99 21.04 -19.03
N GLU A 48 -2.25 20.68 -19.31
CA GLU A 48 -3.40 21.59 -19.28
C GLU A 48 -3.96 21.78 -17.86
N ASP A 49 -3.93 20.72 -17.05
CA ASP A 49 -4.45 20.74 -15.68
C ASP A 49 -3.32 20.57 -14.65
N TYR A 50 -2.66 21.67 -14.29
CA TYR A 50 -1.76 21.72 -13.13
C TYR A 50 -2.56 21.90 -11.84
N THR A 51 -3.63 21.12 -11.64
CA THR A 51 -4.21 20.93 -10.30
C THR A 51 -3.47 19.76 -9.66
N GLY A 52 -2.29 20.05 -9.11
CA GLY A 52 -1.64 19.11 -8.20
C GLY A 52 -2.59 18.83 -7.05
N LEU A 53 -3.19 17.64 -7.02
CA LEU A 53 -3.98 17.20 -5.87
C LEU A 53 -2.98 17.04 -4.71
N GLU A 54 -2.89 18.04 -3.83
CA GLU A 54 -2.12 17.96 -2.60
C GLU A 54 -2.80 16.96 -1.65
N GLY A 55 -2.42 15.69 -1.77
CA GLY A 55 -2.73 14.67 -0.77
C GLY A 55 -1.85 14.85 0.46
N ALA A 56 -2.45 14.92 1.64
CA ALA A 56 -1.75 15.08 2.90
C ALA A 56 -0.71 13.96 3.17
N GLY A 57 0.56 14.35 3.31
CA GLY A 57 1.64 13.54 3.91
C GLY A 57 2.84 13.27 3.01
N SER A 58 3.89 14.10 3.12
CA SER A 58 5.25 13.89 2.56
C SER A 58 5.30 13.31 1.13
N CYS A 59 4.71 13.97 0.14
CA CYS A 59 4.56 13.40 -1.19
C CYS A 59 5.84 13.48 -2.04
N GLN A 60 6.46 12.33 -2.33
CA GLN A 60 7.40 12.14 -3.45
C GLN A 60 6.68 11.69 -4.75
N SER A 61 5.34 11.63 -4.71
CA SER A 61 4.46 11.30 -5.84
C SER A 61 3.49 12.46 -6.10
N THR A 62 3.22 12.75 -7.37
CA THR A 62 2.37 13.82 -7.88
C THR A 62 1.17 13.22 -8.58
N PHE A 63 0.01 13.86 -8.43
CA PHE A 63 -1.26 13.43 -8.98
C PHE A 63 -1.81 14.49 -9.94
N TYR A 64 -2.24 14.07 -11.13
CA TYR A 64 -2.85 14.93 -12.15
C TYR A 64 -4.26 14.42 -12.45
N ASN A 65 -5.29 15.23 -12.18
CA ASN A 65 -6.63 14.96 -12.65
C ASN A 65 -6.69 15.30 -14.15
N LEU A 66 -7.16 14.38 -14.99
CA LEU A 66 -7.24 14.61 -16.43
C LEU A 66 -8.58 15.24 -16.87
N GLY A 67 -9.49 15.48 -15.91
CA GLY A 67 -10.80 16.11 -16.18
C GLY A 67 -11.84 15.19 -16.84
N ASP A 68 -11.47 13.94 -17.13
CA ASP A 68 -12.31 12.97 -17.83
C ASP A 68 -12.59 11.70 -17.01
N GLY A 69 -12.42 11.80 -15.69
CA GLY A 69 -12.56 10.66 -14.76
C GLY A 69 -11.30 9.81 -14.61
N ARG A 70 -10.18 10.23 -15.21
CA ARG A 70 -8.87 9.61 -15.03
C ARG A 70 -7.95 10.47 -14.17
N LEU A 71 -7.04 9.80 -13.47
CA LEU A 71 -6.00 10.34 -12.60
C LEU A 71 -4.65 9.77 -13.06
N VAL A 72 -3.61 10.60 -13.09
CA VAL A 72 -2.23 10.13 -13.28
C VAL A 72 -1.47 10.24 -11.97
N LYS A 73 -0.93 9.12 -11.48
CA LYS A 73 0.08 9.10 -10.41
C LYS A 73 1.47 8.99 -11.05
N THR A 74 2.39 9.87 -10.68
CA THR A 74 3.80 9.85 -11.14
C THR A 74 4.73 10.34 -10.04
N GLY A 75 6.03 10.14 -10.16
CA GLY A 75 7.02 10.60 -9.16
C GLY A 75 8.07 9.55 -8.87
N HIS A 76 9.02 9.89 -7.99
CA HIS A 76 10.20 9.06 -7.73
C HIS A 76 9.90 7.74 -7.01
N ARG A 77 8.73 7.64 -6.36
CA ARG A 77 8.28 6.40 -5.68
C ARG A 77 7.27 5.60 -6.50
N THR A 78 6.64 6.20 -7.49
CA THR A 78 5.75 5.50 -8.41
C THR A 78 6.55 4.45 -9.17
N SER A 79 6.10 3.21 -9.12
CA SER A 79 6.84 2.06 -9.67
C SER A 79 5.93 1.12 -10.44
N MET A 80 6.55 0.28 -11.28
CA MET A 80 5.83 -0.78 -11.98
C MET A 80 5.20 -1.79 -10.99
N GLU A 81 5.80 -2.00 -9.82
CA GLU A 81 5.28 -2.90 -8.77
C GLU A 81 3.88 -2.47 -8.30
N GLU A 82 3.65 -1.17 -8.13
CA GLU A 82 2.34 -0.64 -7.75
C GLU A 82 1.28 -1.00 -8.79
N ALA A 83 1.57 -0.75 -10.07
CA ALA A 83 0.64 -1.07 -11.15
C ALA A 83 0.40 -2.59 -11.26
N TYR A 84 1.44 -3.41 -11.08
CA TYR A 84 1.30 -4.86 -11.05
C TYR A 84 0.41 -5.32 -9.90
N ALA A 85 0.55 -4.75 -8.71
CA ALA A 85 -0.28 -5.05 -7.56
C ALA A 85 -1.76 -4.72 -7.84
N MET A 86 -2.04 -3.51 -8.34
CA MET A 86 -3.40 -3.09 -8.64
C MET A 86 -4.08 -4.00 -9.66
N VAL A 87 -3.38 -4.27 -10.77
CA VAL A 87 -3.85 -5.16 -11.84
C VAL A 87 -4.08 -6.58 -11.31
N PHE A 88 -3.14 -7.12 -10.54
CA PHE A 88 -3.21 -8.47 -10.01
C PHE A 88 -4.36 -8.64 -9.02
N VAL A 89 -4.52 -7.70 -8.08
CA VAL A 89 -5.59 -7.76 -7.08
C VAL A 89 -6.96 -7.59 -7.72
N ARG A 90 -7.13 -6.60 -8.61
CA ARG A 90 -8.40 -6.36 -9.32
C ARG A 90 -8.83 -7.57 -10.14
N ALA A 91 -7.89 -8.26 -10.79
CA ALA A 91 -8.20 -9.43 -11.61
C ALA A 91 -8.63 -10.67 -10.80
N HIS A 92 -8.29 -10.74 -9.51
CA HIS A 92 -8.43 -11.98 -8.72
C HIS A 92 -9.25 -11.83 -7.44
N THR A 93 -9.80 -10.65 -7.16
CA THR A 93 -10.56 -10.36 -5.94
C THR A 93 -11.77 -9.48 -6.27
N LYS A 94 -12.64 -9.26 -5.28
CA LYS A 94 -13.72 -8.27 -5.33
C LYS A 94 -13.33 -6.98 -4.59
N ILE A 95 -12.09 -6.88 -4.13
CA ILE A 95 -11.57 -5.67 -3.49
C ILE A 95 -11.72 -4.51 -4.48
N PRO A 96 -12.32 -3.39 -4.06
CA PRO A 96 -12.45 -2.23 -4.93
C PRO A 96 -11.07 -1.58 -5.10
N VAL A 97 -10.43 -1.82 -6.24
CA VAL A 97 -9.13 -1.26 -6.62
C VAL A 97 -9.36 -0.35 -7.83
N PRO A 98 -8.84 0.90 -7.86
CA PRO A 98 -8.98 1.76 -9.05
C PRO A 98 -8.53 1.03 -10.32
N GLN A 99 -9.31 1.15 -11.39
CA GLN A 99 -8.91 0.56 -12.67
C GLN A 99 -7.65 1.24 -13.20
N VAL A 100 -6.62 0.44 -13.51
CA VAL A 100 -5.45 0.94 -14.26
C VAL A 100 -5.78 0.89 -15.75
N PHE A 101 -5.69 2.04 -16.42
CA PHE A 101 -5.93 2.15 -17.86
C PHE A 101 -4.65 1.93 -18.65
N MET A 102 -3.54 2.54 -18.20
CA MET A 102 -2.24 2.32 -18.79
C MET A 102 -1.10 2.74 -17.86
N VAL A 103 0.09 2.22 -18.14
CA VAL A 103 1.34 2.53 -17.45
C VAL A 103 2.41 2.82 -18.49
N PHE A 104 3.14 3.91 -18.33
CA PHE A 104 4.24 4.26 -19.22
C PHE A 104 5.38 4.95 -18.48
N GLN A 105 6.54 5.02 -19.11
CA GLN A 105 7.68 5.80 -18.62
C GLN A 105 7.86 7.04 -19.46
N HIS A 106 8.02 8.19 -18.80
CA HIS A 106 8.34 9.46 -19.44
C HIS A 106 9.29 10.25 -18.54
N ALA A 107 10.33 10.85 -19.13
CA ALA A 107 11.36 11.60 -18.41
C ALA A 107 11.99 10.84 -17.20
N GLY A 108 12.12 9.51 -17.30
CA GLY A 108 12.68 8.68 -16.24
C GLY A 108 11.74 8.38 -15.07
N LEU A 109 10.46 8.76 -15.16
CA LEU A 109 9.44 8.49 -14.14
C LEU A 109 8.37 7.54 -14.68
N VAL A 110 7.87 6.67 -13.80
CA VAL A 110 6.70 5.83 -14.09
C VAL A 110 5.43 6.65 -13.89
N HIS A 111 4.53 6.57 -14.87
CA HIS A 111 3.22 7.19 -14.86
C HIS A 111 2.15 6.10 -14.87
N ILE A 112 1.30 6.08 -13.85
CA ILE A 112 0.16 5.16 -13.75
C ILE A 112 -1.09 5.98 -14.02
N VAL A 113 -1.76 5.70 -15.14
CA VAL A 113 -3.06 6.29 -15.48
C VAL A 113 -4.14 5.37 -14.98
N MET A 114 -4.97 5.86 -14.07
CA MET A 114 -5.96 5.08 -13.36
C MET A 114 -7.28 5.83 -13.18
N GLU A 115 -8.30 5.10 -12.72
CA GLU A 115 -9.61 5.64 -12.37
C GLU A 115 -9.51 6.68 -11.25
N LEU A 116 -10.11 7.85 -11.46
CA LEU A 116 -10.38 8.82 -10.40
C LEU A 116 -11.65 8.39 -9.66
N VAL A 117 -11.47 7.72 -8.52
CA VAL A 117 -12.58 7.24 -7.69
C VAL A 117 -13.16 8.41 -6.88
N LYS A 118 -14.48 8.57 -6.94
CA LYS A 118 -15.20 9.55 -6.10
C LYS A 118 -15.34 9.04 -4.68
N GLY A 119 -15.19 9.95 -3.72
CA GLY A 119 -15.35 9.66 -2.29
C GLY A 119 -14.37 10.46 -1.45
N THR A 120 -14.41 10.19 -0.14
CA THR A 120 -13.54 10.83 0.85
C THR A 120 -12.71 9.75 1.52
N ALA A 121 -11.42 10.00 1.75
CA ALA A 121 -10.60 9.06 2.52
C ALA A 121 -11.12 8.97 3.97
N LEU A 122 -11.07 7.77 4.56
CA LEU A 122 -11.65 7.49 5.88
C LEU A 122 -11.04 8.39 6.96
N ARG A 123 -9.75 8.72 6.85
CA ARG A 123 -9.08 9.68 7.73
C ARG A 123 -9.82 11.02 7.75
N GLU A 124 -10.06 11.62 6.60
CA GLU A 124 -10.72 12.91 6.46
C GLU A 124 -12.18 12.81 6.90
N ALA A 125 -12.88 11.75 6.50
CA ALA A 125 -14.29 11.56 6.81
C ALA A 125 -14.59 11.48 8.32
N VAL A 126 -13.63 11.07 9.15
CA VAL A 126 -13.83 11.01 10.62
C VAL A 126 -13.44 12.28 11.34
N TYR A 127 -12.70 13.18 10.69
CA TYR A 127 -12.21 14.42 11.28
C TYR A 127 -13.00 15.65 10.85
N TYR A 128 -13.60 15.62 9.66
CA TYR A 128 -14.32 16.74 9.07
C TYR A 128 -15.78 16.38 8.80
N ASP A 129 -16.67 17.37 8.84
CA ASP A 129 -18.04 17.24 8.35
C ASP A 129 -18.14 17.49 6.84
N ALA A 130 -19.36 17.44 6.28
CA ALA A 130 -19.60 17.59 4.85
C ALA A 130 -19.16 18.96 4.28
N ASP A 131 -19.05 19.99 5.12
CA ASP A 131 -18.60 21.33 4.74
C ASP A 131 -17.08 21.50 4.90
N GLY A 132 -16.37 20.43 5.29
CA GLY A 132 -14.93 20.45 5.51
C GLY A 132 -14.51 21.07 6.85
N VAL A 133 -15.43 21.19 7.80
CA VAL A 133 -15.16 21.77 9.13
C VAL A 133 -14.72 20.66 10.09
N PRO A 134 -13.60 20.84 10.83
CA PRO A 134 -13.18 19.89 11.85
C PRO A 134 -14.27 19.67 12.91
N THR A 135 -14.52 18.42 13.28
CA THR A 135 -15.54 18.07 14.27
C THR A 135 -15.10 16.97 15.22
N ALA A 136 -15.62 17.02 16.45
CA ALA A 136 -15.47 15.96 17.46
C ALA A 136 -16.64 14.96 17.45
N GLY A 137 -17.65 15.19 16.62
CA GLY A 137 -18.84 14.34 16.49
C GLY A 137 -18.68 13.23 15.45
N ASP A 138 -19.73 12.99 14.68
CA ASP A 138 -19.77 11.90 13.69
C ASP A 138 -18.96 12.20 12.40
N GLY A 139 -18.48 13.43 12.18
CA GLY A 139 -17.85 13.77 10.89
C GLY A 139 -18.80 13.54 9.72
N MET A 140 -18.29 12.97 8.63
CA MET A 140 -19.07 12.49 7.49
C MET A 140 -19.61 11.06 7.68
N VAL A 141 -19.29 10.38 8.79
CA VAL A 141 -19.62 8.96 8.99
C VAL A 141 -20.17 8.65 10.38
N THR A 142 -21.43 8.29 10.48
CA THR A 142 -22.04 7.88 11.76
C THR A 142 -21.35 6.65 12.39
N ASN A 143 -21.54 6.42 13.69
CA ASN A 143 -21.01 5.21 14.35
C ASN A 143 -21.54 3.90 13.73
N ALA A 144 -22.77 3.88 13.23
CA ALA A 144 -23.34 2.73 12.52
C ALA A 144 -22.64 2.49 11.18
N GLN A 145 -22.36 3.56 10.42
CA GLN A 145 -21.56 3.47 9.20
C GLN A 145 -20.12 3.04 9.48
N LEU A 146 -19.48 3.56 10.54
CA LEU A 146 -18.15 3.09 10.95
C LEU A 146 -18.13 1.59 11.23
N GLN A 147 -19.10 1.07 11.97
CA GLN A 147 -19.21 -0.37 12.24
C GLN A 147 -19.34 -1.17 10.92
N SER A 148 -20.14 -0.68 9.97
CA SER A 148 -20.28 -1.28 8.63
C SER A 148 -18.98 -1.22 7.82
N ILE A 149 -18.26 -0.09 7.84
CA ILE A 149 -16.97 0.11 7.16
C ILE A 149 -15.93 -0.87 7.72
N MET A 150 -15.86 -1.04 9.04
CA MET A 150 -14.91 -1.99 9.65
C MET A 150 -15.22 -3.44 9.26
N LEU A 151 -16.50 -3.81 9.14
CA LEU A 151 -16.89 -5.13 8.65
C LEU A 151 -16.50 -5.34 7.17
N GLN A 152 -16.67 -4.32 6.32
CA GLN A 152 -16.20 -4.35 4.93
C GLN A 152 -14.68 -4.48 4.86
N LEU A 153 -13.96 -3.73 5.70
CA LEU A 153 -12.50 -3.78 5.79
C LEU A 153 -12.02 -5.18 6.19
N ARG A 154 -12.70 -5.83 7.14
CA ARG A 154 -12.39 -7.23 7.50
C ARG A 154 -12.56 -8.16 6.30
N GLY A 155 -13.62 -8.00 5.52
CA GLY A 155 -13.83 -8.75 4.28
C GLY A 155 -12.69 -8.55 3.28
N ILE A 156 -12.19 -7.31 3.12
CA ILE A 156 -11.03 -7.01 2.27
C ILE A 156 -9.77 -7.73 2.76
N VAL A 157 -9.49 -7.70 4.06
CA VAL A 157 -8.35 -8.42 4.65
C VAL A 157 -8.48 -9.92 4.41
N GLU A 158 -9.66 -10.50 4.59
CA GLU A 158 -9.95 -11.91 4.33
C GLU A 158 -9.72 -12.28 2.85
N GLU A 159 -10.13 -11.41 1.92
CA GLU A 159 -9.88 -11.59 0.48
C GLU A 159 -8.39 -11.54 0.13
N LEU A 160 -7.61 -10.62 0.74
CA LEU A 160 -6.15 -10.61 0.59
C LEU A 160 -5.52 -11.89 1.13
N ARG A 161 -5.99 -12.40 2.27
CA ARG A 161 -5.51 -13.68 2.82
C ARG A 161 -5.83 -14.84 1.90
N ASP A 162 -7.02 -14.83 1.30
CA ASP A 162 -7.42 -15.85 0.34
C ASP A 162 -6.59 -15.80 -0.95
N LEU A 163 -6.38 -14.61 -1.49
CA LEU A 163 -5.52 -14.39 -2.65
C LEU A 163 -4.11 -14.94 -2.40
N GLY A 164 -3.54 -14.66 -1.22
CA GLY A 164 -2.25 -15.20 -0.81
C GLY A 164 -2.22 -16.73 -0.69
N ARG A 165 -3.33 -17.38 -0.30
CA ARG A 165 -3.41 -18.86 -0.28
C ARG A 165 -3.48 -19.44 -1.70
N ARG A 166 -4.28 -18.83 -2.58
CA ARG A 166 -4.44 -19.30 -3.98
C ARG A 166 -3.17 -19.16 -4.81
N PHE A 167 -2.37 -18.13 -4.53
CA PHE A 167 -1.14 -17.83 -5.25
C PHE A 167 0.09 -17.83 -4.32
N ALA A 168 0.15 -18.79 -3.39
CA ALA A 168 1.26 -18.90 -2.46
C ALA A 168 2.59 -19.14 -3.21
N PRO A 169 3.68 -18.45 -2.82
CA PRO A 169 4.98 -18.68 -3.42
C PRO A 169 5.47 -20.08 -3.03
N THR A 170 6.23 -20.72 -3.92
CA THR A 170 6.82 -22.05 -3.69
C THR A 170 7.74 -22.11 -2.47
N ARG A 171 8.30 -20.95 -2.08
CA ARG A 171 9.00 -20.75 -0.83
C ARG A 171 8.41 -19.52 -0.12
N PRO A 172 7.78 -19.69 1.05
CA PRO A 172 7.15 -18.60 1.79
C PRO A 172 8.21 -17.67 2.37
N THR A 173 8.41 -16.51 1.73
CA THR A 173 9.37 -15.50 2.17
C THR A 173 8.74 -14.12 2.15
N LEU A 174 9.27 -13.23 2.98
CA LEU A 174 8.87 -11.84 3.04
C LEU A 174 9.41 -11.10 1.80
N GLY A 175 8.67 -10.11 1.30
CA GLY A 175 9.10 -9.38 0.10
C GLY A 175 7.98 -8.77 -0.75
N SER A 176 8.38 -8.22 -1.90
CA SER A 176 7.46 -7.67 -2.90
C SER A 176 6.60 -8.75 -3.57
N LEU A 177 5.58 -8.33 -4.31
CA LEU A 177 4.73 -9.22 -5.11
C LEU A 177 5.52 -9.99 -6.18
N THR A 178 6.38 -9.31 -6.95
CA THR A 178 7.24 -9.93 -8.00
C THR A 178 8.28 -10.89 -7.43
N GLY A 179 8.48 -10.86 -6.12
CA GLY A 179 9.47 -11.65 -5.40
C GLY A 179 10.78 -10.91 -5.25
N GLY A 180 11.49 -11.21 -4.16
CA GLY A 180 12.69 -10.49 -3.77
C GLY A 180 12.43 -9.51 -2.62
N ARG A 181 13.33 -8.56 -2.43
CA ARG A 181 13.28 -7.62 -1.31
C ARG A 181 12.12 -6.63 -1.45
N TYR A 182 11.69 -6.03 -0.34
CA TYR A 182 10.77 -4.89 -0.38
C TYR A 182 11.40 -3.70 -1.12
N THR A 183 10.61 -3.05 -1.97
CA THR A 183 10.98 -1.82 -2.66
C THR A 183 9.93 -0.76 -2.35
N ASN A 184 9.87 -0.34 -1.09
CA ASN A 184 8.85 0.59 -0.63
C ASN A 184 9.34 1.49 0.51
N THR A 185 8.47 2.38 0.98
CA THR A 185 8.80 3.48 1.90
C THR A 185 9.18 3.03 3.31
N TYR A 186 8.77 1.82 3.73
CA TYR A 186 9.08 1.27 5.04
C TYR A 186 10.47 0.63 5.11
N PHE A 187 10.99 0.15 3.99
CA PHE A 187 12.26 -0.59 3.93
C PHE A 187 13.32 0.15 3.11
N LEU A 188 14.49 0.41 3.70
CA LEU A 188 15.58 1.17 3.07
C LEU A 188 16.69 0.27 2.51
N GLU A 189 17.64 0.87 1.80
CA GLU A 189 18.72 0.21 1.04
C GLU A 189 19.58 -0.77 1.84
N ASP A 190 19.65 -0.62 3.17
CA ASP A 190 20.36 -1.51 4.11
C ASP A 190 19.67 -2.87 4.35
N LEU A 191 18.60 -3.19 3.62
CA LEU A 191 18.06 -4.55 3.54
C LEU A 191 19.19 -5.54 3.19
N PRO A 192 19.20 -6.77 3.72
CA PRO A 192 20.05 -7.81 3.16
C PRO A 192 19.75 -7.89 1.65
N SER A 193 20.78 -7.95 0.82
CA SER A 193 20.66 -8.04 -0.65
C SER A 193 19.96 -9.32 -1.13
N ALA A 194 19.51 -10.17 -0.20
CA ALA A 194 18.90 -11.47 -0.38
C ALA A 194 17.41 -11.48 -0.01
N ARG A 195 16.76 -12.60 -0.35
CA ARG A 195 15.42 -13.00 0.07
C ARG A 195 15.29 -12.84 1.60
N PHE A 196 14.23 -12.16 2.04
CA PHE A 196 14.02 -11.82 3.45
C PHE A 196 13.30 -12.99 4.13
N GLU A 197 13.99 -13.73 5.00
CA GLU A 197 13.43 -14.94 5.62
C GLU A 197 12.49 -14.61 6.80
N PRO A 198 11.49 -15.45 7.12
CA PRO A 198 10.49 -15.12 8.14
C PRO A 198 11.03 -15.03 9.58
N GLY A 199 10.46 -14.11 10.36
CA GLY A 199 10.63 -14.00 11.82
C GLY A 199 11.92 -13.30 12.26
N ALA A 200 13.02 -14.03 12.37
CA ALA A 200 14.25 -13.55 13.01
C ALA A 200 14.88 -12.37 12.24
N ASP A 201 15.02 -12.50 10.92
CA ASP A 201 15.57 -11.45 10.06
C ASP A 201 14.68 -10.20 10.07
N PHE A 202 13.37 -10.38 10.19
CA PHE A 202 12.39 -9.30 10.32
C PHE A 202 12.65 -8.44 11.53
N HIS A 203 12.60 -9.04 12.71
CA HIS A 203 12.80 -8.30 13.94
C HIS A 203 14.23 -7.76 14.06
N ALA A 204 15.25 -8.48 13.56
CA ALA A 204 16.63 -8.02 13.56
C ALA A 204 16.84 -6.78 12.67
N TYR A 205 16.25 -6.75 11.48
CA TYR A 205 16.28 -5.59 10.59
C TYR A 205 15.67 -4.36 11.27
N TRP A 206 14.46 -4.49 11.84
CA TRP A 206 13.80 -3.38 12.53
C TRP A 206 14.55 -2.92 13.77
N LEU A 207 15.19 -3.85 14.49
CA LEU A 207 16.03 -3.53 15.65
C LEU A 207 17.24 -2.70 15.23
N LYS A 208 17.96 -3.10 14.17
CA LYS A 208 19.07 -2.32 13.59
C LYS A 208 18.59 -0.95 13.15
N ARG A 209 17.42 -0.88 12.50
CA ARG A 209 16.86 0.38 11.99
C ARG A 209 16.54 1.35 13.10
N VAL A 210 15.96 0.89 14.21
CA VAL A 210 15.54 1.80 15.29
C VAL A 210 16.64 2.11 16.30
N GLN A 211 17.71 1.31 16.36
CA GLN A 211 18.84 1.49 17.29
C GLN A 211 19.42 2.93 17.34
N PRO A 212 19.52 3.68 16.23
CA PRO A 212 20.02 5.07 16.28
C PRO A 212 19.08 6.07 16.95
N PHE A 213 17.78 5.75 17.08
CA PHE A 213 16.73 6.69 17.47
C PHE A 213 16.52 6.70 18.99
N LYS A 214 17.10 7.70 19.66
CA LYS A 214 17.06 7.86 21.13
C LYS A 214 15.66 8.11 21.71
N ASN A 215 14.69 8.50 20.89
CA ASN A 215 13.32 8.85 21.32
C ASN A 215 12.34 7.67 21.24
N MET A 216 12.84 6.44 21.01
CA MET A 216 11.98 5.27 20.99
C MET A 216 11.46 4.93 22.38
N ASP A 217 10.20 4.49 22.45
CA ASP A 217 9.62 3.94 23.67
C ASP A 217 10.43 2.71 24.17
N GLY A 218 10.86 2.77 25.42
CA GLY A 218 11.72 1.75 26.02
C GLY A 218 11.06 0.38 26.12
N GLU A 219 9.76 0.34 26.42
CA GLU A 219 9.00 -0.92 26.51
C GLU A 219 8.87 -1.58 25.14
N ALA A 220 8.51 -0.81 24.10
CA ALA A 220 8.47 -1.28 22.72
C ALA A 220 9.85 -1.78 22.26
N TYR A 221 10.94 -1.13 22.66
CA TYR A 221 12.30 -1.53 22.28
C TYR A 221 12.70 -2.85 22.94
N GLU A 222 12.44 -2.99 24.24
CA GLU A 222 12.65 -4.26 24.95
C GLU A 222 11.78 -5.38 24.38
N HIS A 223 10.53 -5.09 24.02
CA HIS A 223 9.66 -6.06 23.38
C HIS A 223 10.20 -6.49 22.00
N LEU A 224 10.64 -5.56 21.16
CA LEU A 224 11.25 -5.92 19.87
C LEU A 224 12.49 -6.80 20.04
N LYS A 225 13.36 -6.51 21.01
CA LYS A 225 14.52 -7.38 21.32
C LYS A 225 14.10 -8.78 21.73
N ARG A 226 13.03 -8.91 22.53
CA ARG A 226 12.48 -10.20 22.93
C ARG A 226 11.92 -10.96 21.71
N LEU A 227 11.14 -10.31 20.86
CA LEU A 227 10.65 -10.90 19.60
C LEU A 227 11.81 -11.39 18.72
N ALA A 228 12.85 -10.58 18.53
CA ALA A 228 14.03 -10.97 17.75
C ALA A 228 14.74 -12.21 18.32
N ARG A 229 14.91 -12.28 19.63
CA ARG A 229 15.52 -13.43 20.32
C ARG A 229 14.64 -14.68 20.21
N GLU A 230 13.35 -14.56 20.48
CA GLU A 230 12.41 -15.69 20.45
C GLU A 230 12.27 -16.26 19.04
N SER A 231 12.16 -15.41 18.01
CA SER A 231 12.13 -15.86 16.62
C SER A 231 13.43 -16.53 16.17
N ALA A 232 14.58 -16.08 16.67
CA ALA A 232 15.87 -16.71 16.38
C ALA A 232 16.02 -18.08 17.08
N LEU A 233 15.49 -18.23 18.29
CA LEU A 233 15.52 -19.50 19.04
C LEU A 233 14.52 -20.53 18.52
N HIS A 234 13.41 -20.07 17.93
CA HIS A 234 12.31 -20.91 17.48
C HIS A 234 11.87 -20.57 16.04
N PRO A 235 12.74 -20.73 15.04
CA PRO A 235 12.44 -20.34 13.65
C PRO A 235 11.24 -21.12 13.07
N SER A 236 11.00 -22.36 13.51
CA SER A 236 9.85 -23.15 13.09
C SER A 236 8.50 -22.65 13.61
N ARG A 237 8.51 -21.67 14.54
CA ARG A 237 7.30 -21.01 15.05
C ARG A 237 6.97 -19.72 14.30
N ALA A 238 7.80 -19.30 13.34
CA ALA A 238 7.50 -18.14 12.53
C ALA A 238 6.25 -18.40 11.69
N ASP A 239 5.27 -17.49 11.79
CA ASP A 239 4.08 -17.57 10.95
C ASP A 239 4.46 -17.44 9.48
N ALA A 240 3.75 -18.19 8.63
CA ALA A 240 3.89 -18.05 7.20
C ALA A 240 3.51 -16.61 6.79
N PRO A 241 4.33 -15.93 5.97
CA PRO A 241 3.99 -14.63 5.42
C PRO A 241 2.59 -14.59 4.81
N ARG A 242 1.90 -13.49 5.06
CA ARG A 242 0.58 -13.21 4.52
C ARG A 242 0.70 -12.16 3.43
N LEU A 243 -0.07 -12.31 2.36
CA LEU A 243 -0.20 -11.27 1.36
C LEU A 243 -0.97 -10.10 1.98
N THR A 244 -0.37 -8.91 1.99
CA THR A 244 -0.91 -7.71 2.61
C THR A 244 -0.90 -6.52 1.67
N HIS A 245 -1.80 -5.56 1.90
CA HIS A 245 -1.70 -4.23 1.29
C HIS A 245 -0.35 -3.57 1.61
N GLY A 246 0.13 -3.73 2.86
CA GLY A 246 1.41 -3.19 3.33
C GLY A 246 1.29 -1.81 3.97
N ASP A 247 0.28 -1.02 3.57
CA ASP A 247 -0.06 0.28 4.15
C ASP A 247 -1.58 0.54 4.17
N LEU A 248 -2.38 -0.39 4.71
CA LEU A 248 -3.84 -0.27 4.78
C LEU A 248 -4.30 0.73 5.86
N ALA A 249 -3.77 1.95 5.80
CA ALA A 249 -4.08 3.03 6.71
C ALA A 249 -5.40 3.73 6.32
N PRO A 250 -6.09 4.41 7.27
CA PRO A 250 -7.35 5.09 6.98
C PRO A 250 -7.30 6.10 5.80
N ARG A 251 -6.15 6.76 5.57
CA ARG A 251 -5.92 7.60 4.39
C ARG A 251 -6.03 6.89 3.03
N ASN A 252 -5.83 5.58 3.01
CA ASN A 252 -5.81 4.76 1.80
C ASN A 252 -7.16 4.04 1.57
N ILE A 253 -8.17 4.34 2.39
CA ILE A 253 -9.52 3.77 2.32
C ILE A 253 -10.49 4.87 1.87
N ILE A 254 -10.93 4.82 0.62
CA ILE A 254 -11.90 5.78 0.08
C ILE A 254 -13.32 5.28 0.37
N ILE A 255 -14.13 6.17 0.93
CA ILE A 255 -15.51 5.89 1.28
C ILE A 255 -16.50 6.80 0.55
N GLU A 256 -17.69 6.26 0.31
CA GLU A 256 -18.86 6.99 -0.16
C GLU A 256 -20.10 6.37 0.51
N ASP A 257 -20.95 7.19 1.11
CA ASP A 257 -22.19 6.77 1.78
C ASP A 257 -22.05 5.58 2.77
N GLY A 258 -20.93 5.54 3.50
CA GLY A 258 -20.64 4.47 4.47
C GLY A 258 -20.20 3.14 3.85
N LYS A 259 -19.80 3.13 2.58
CA LYS A 259 -19.22 1.99 1.88
C LYS A 259 -17.77 2.27 1.49
N ILE A 260 -16.94 1.23 1.51
CA ILE A 260 -15.60 1.30 0.93
C ILE A 260 -15.74 1.19 -0.58
N VAL A 261 -15.35 2.24 -1.30
CA VAL A 261 -15.45 2.33 -2.76
C VAL A 261 -14.10 2.24 -3.47
N ALA A 262 -12.99 2.42 -2.74
CA ALA A 262 -11.66 2.05 -3.21
C ALA A 262 -10.66 1.85 -2.06
N ILE A 263 -9.71 0.94 -2.29
CA ILE A 263 -8.43 0.87 -1.59
C ILE A 263 -7.36 1.37 -2.57
N VAL A 264 -6.56 2.34 -2.14
CA VAL A 264 -5.57 3.03 -2.96
C VAL A 264 -4.15 2.89 -2.38
N ASP A 265 -3.15 3.32 -3.15
CA ASP A 265 -1.74 3.32 -2.74
C ASP A 265 -1.12 1.94 -2.51
N TRP A 266 -1.14 1.13 -3.57
CA TRP A 266 -0.69 -0.27 -3.58
C TRP A 266 0.84 -0.44 -3.69
N GLU A 267 1.62 0.64 -3.54
CA GLU A 267 3.08 0.62 -3.71
C GLU A 267 3.82 -0.25 -2.69
N THR A 268 3.17 -0.55 -1.55
CA THR A 268 3.74 -1.37 -0.48
C THR A 268 3.29 -2.83 -0.51
N PHE A 269 2.50 -3.23 -1.51
CA PHE A 269 1.90 -4.56 -1.61
C PHE A 269 2.94 -5.69 -1.63
N GLY A 270 2.71 -6.75 -0.86
CA GLY A 270 3.65 -7.86 -0.77
C GLY A 270 3.36 -8.87 0.33
N TRP A 271 4.36 -9.66 0.68
CA TRP A 271 4.31 -10.73 1.69
C TRP A 271 4.90 -10.24 3.01
N TYR A 272 4.12 -10.23 4.07
CA TYR A 272 4.48 -9.63 5.37
C TYR A 272 4.12 -10.55 6.54
N PRO A 273 4.62 -10.30 7.77
CA PRO A 273 4.13 -10.97 8.96
C PRO A 273 2.63 -10.72 9.16
N GLU A 274 1.94 -11.65 9.82
CA GLU A 274 0.48 -11.62 9.98
C GLU A 274 -0.05 -10.32 10.61
N PHE A 275 0.65 -9.80 11.62
CA PHE A 275 0.27 -8.57 12.33
C PHE A 275 0.40 -7.29 11.49
N TRP A 276 1.06 -7.33 10.32
CA TRP A 276 1.39 -6.12 9.57
C TRP A 276 0.17 -5.39 9.01
N GLU A 277 -0.87 -6.13 8.61
CA GLU A 277 -2.11 -5.52 8.12
C GLU A 277 -2.87 -4.80 9.24
N ASP A 278 -2.94 -5.43 10.41
CA ASP A 278 -3.53 -4.85 11.63
C ASP A 278 -2.78 -3.58 12.05
N MET A 279 -1.45 -3.59 11.94
CA MET A 279 -0.62 -2.40 12.13
C MET A 279 -1.01 -1.30 11.15
N GLY A 280 -1.20 -1.63 9.87
CA GLY A 280 -1.67 -0.71 8.82
C GLY A 280 -3.00 -0.03 9.19
N ILE A 281 -3.99 -0.82 9.61
CA ILE A 281 -5.32 -0.34 10.01
C ILE A 281 -5.23 0.68 11.17
N HIS A 282 -4.27 0.48 12.07
CA HIS A 282 -4.01 1.37 13.21
C HIS A 282 -2.95 2.46 12.94
N ASN A 283 -2.44 2.59 11.71
CA ASN A 283 -1.28 3.43 11.38
C ASN A 283 -1.58 4.94 11.29
N GLU A 284 -2.62 5.43 11.97
CA GLU A 284 -2.96 6.85 12.09
C GLU A 284 -3.57 7.13 13.47
N VAL A 285 -3.33 8.33 13.99
CA VAL A 285 -4.07 8.81 15.15
C VAL A 285 -5.49 9.08 14.66
N MET A 286 -6.48 8.42 15.27
CA MET A 286 -7.88 8.51 14.90
C MET A 286 -8.74 8.81 16.13
N PRO A 287 -9.94 9.39 15.96
CA PRO A 287 -10.86 9.61 17.08
C PRO A 287 -11.21 8.31 17.81
N GLY A 288 -11.49 8.39 19.11
CA GLY A 288 -11.74 7.21 19.97
C GLY A 288 -12.81 6.27 19.43
N ARG A 289 -13.87 6.81 18.83
CA ARG A 289 -14.95 6.02 18.21
C ARG A 289 -14.49 5.12 17.06
N VAL A 290 -13.46 5.54 16.30
CA VAL A 290 -12.88 4.74 15.22
C VAL A 290 -12.10 3.58 15.81
N ARG A 291 -11.29 3.85 16.84
CA ARG A 291 -10.56 2.80 17.59
C ARG A 291 -11.54 1.78 18.18
N GLU A 292 -12.63 2.23 18.79
CA GLU A 292 -13.67 1.34 19.32
C GLU A 292 -14.33 0.50 18.23
N ALA A 293 -14.60 1.07 17.05
CA ALA A 293 -15.17 0.34 15.92
C ALA A 293 -14.19 -0.73 15.38
N ILE A 294 -12.89 -0.41 15.29
CA ILE A 294 -11.84 -1.37 14.92
C ILE A 294 -11.80 -2.49 15.96
N GLU A 295 -11.71 -2.16 17.25
CA GLU A 295 -11.63 -3.14 18.34
C GLU A 295 -12.83 -4.10 18.39
N ARG A 296 -14.02 -3.62 18.03
CA ARG A 296 -15.23 -4.47 17.95
C ARG A 296 -15.18 -5.50 16.81
N VAL A 297 -14.46 -5.22 15.73
CA VAL A 297 -14.44 -6.07 14.52
C VAL A 297 -13.19 -6.92 14.42
N PHE A 298 -12.03 -6.34 14.73
CA PHE A 298 -10.72 -6.97 14.64
C PHE A 298 -10.20 -7.47 16.00
N GLY A 299 -10.86 -7.08 17.10
CA GLY A 299 -10.41 -7.39 18.45
C GLY A 299 -9.40 -6.37 18.98
N LYS A 300 -8.89 -6.62 20.18
CA LYS A 300 -7.88 -5.74 20.79
C LYS A 300 -6.56 -5.84 20.04
N MET A 301 -5.95 -4.69 19.79
CA MET A 301 -4.61 -4.59 19.24
C MET A 301 -3.60 -5.42 20.04
N THR A 302 -2.86 -6.28 19.34
CA THR A 302 -1.84 -7.14 19.94
C THR A 302 -0.61 -6.33 20.38
N ASP A 303 0.19 -6.89 21.28
CA ASP A 303 1.42 -6.23 21.73
C ASP A 303 2.46 -6.12 20.61
N VAL A 304 2.49 -7.08 19.67
CA VAL A 304 3.38 -6.99 18.49
C VAL A 304 2.93 -5.85 17.57
N THR A 305 1.62 -5.72 17.30
CA THR A 305 1.07 -4.59 16.53
C THR A 305 1.46 -3.27 17.19
N ARG A 306 1.21 -3.12 18.50
CA ARG A 306 1.54 -1.91 19.26
C ARG A 306 3.03 -1.55 19.15
N THR A 307 3.90 -2.55 19.26
CA THR A 307 5.36 -2.37 19.16
C THR A 307 5.73 -1.77 17.81
N TYR A 308 5.18 -2.28 16.72
CA TYR A 308 5.46 -1.78 15.37
C TYR A 308 4.89 -0.40 15.07
N ILE A 309 3.74 -0.04 15.64
CA ILE A 309 3.23 1.34 15.56
C ILE A 309 4.18 2.32 16.26
N MET A 310 4.66 1.98 17.46
CA MET A 310 5.60 2.81 18.20
C MET A 310 6.94 2.95 17.45
N LEU A 311 7.42 1.87 16.83
CA LEU A 311 8.61 1.87 15.97
C LEU A 311 8.47 2.83 14.79
N LEU A 312 7.39 2.73 14.03
CA LEU A 312 7.16 3.61 12.88
C LEU A 312 6.98 5.08 13.30
N SER A 313 6.31 5.32 14.44
CA SER A 313 6.18 6.65 15.03
C SER A 313 7.53 7.26 15.39
N ALA A 314 8.44 6.47 15.99
CA ALA A 314 9.79 6.92 16.32
C ALA A 314 10.60 7.26 15.06
N LEU A 315 10.51 6.43 14.03
CA LEU A 315 11.20 6.62 12.75
C LEU A 315 10.69 7.82 11.94
N ARG A 316 9.43 8.24 12.14
CA ARG A 316 8.88 9.47 11.54
C ARG A 316 9.36 10.75 12.25
N LYS A 317 9.85 10.64 13.49
CA LYS A 317 10.21 11.79 14.35
C LYS A 317 11.71 12.09 14.40
N GLY A 318 12.57 11.13 14.08
CA GLY A 318 14.02 11.31 14.03
C GLY A 318 14.54 11.37 12.62
#